data_AF-A0A2G8T5W2-F1
#
_entry.id   AF-A0A2G8T5W2-F1
#
_cell.length_a   1.000
_cell.length_b   1.000
_cell.length_c   1.000
_cell.angle_alpha   90.00
_cell.angle_beta   90.00
_cell.angle_gamma   90.00
#
_symmetry.space_group_name_H-M   'P 1'
#
loop_
_entity.id
_entity.type
_entity.pdbx_description
1 polymer ?
#
loop_
_entity_poly.entity_id
_entity_poly.type
_entity_poly.pdbx_seq_one_letter_code
_entity_poly.pdbx_strand_id
1 'polypeptide(L)'
;MEILAAKDWRRCWRQHGRRLGPCLQQVRVTEGASMAEDNDPLRPRPTQDSRRFFMLPQAPIDSGYYVYGKLYGELAKGAYQYAHPTMMTSILRVAFEWQVIDKRRIGIGDISMAGGPKPPNHQSHRNGLQVDIRPLRKDGLEEPVTWMESQYDSASTAKLIELFRTFAPVVRLFFNGPGIPFVIPLKNHDNHFHVELRG
;
A
#
# COMPACT_ATOMS: atom_id res chain seq x y z
N MET A 1 -34.21 -16.14 14.66
CA MET A 1 -33.42 -15.80 15.86
C MET A 1 -33.23 -17.10 16.62
N GLU A 2 -32.08 -17.75 16.46
CA GLU A 2 -31.63 -18.80 17.38
C GLU A 2 -30.11 -18.92 17.27
N ILE A 3 -29.48 -18.88 18.44
CA ILE A 3 -28.06 -18.68 18.69
C ILE A 3 -27.46 -20.07 18.97
N LEU A 4 -26.47 -20.50 18.19
CA LEU A 4 -25.68 -21.69 18.53
C LEU A 4 -24.55 -21.31 19.49
N ALA A 5 -24.65 -21.84 20.70
CA ALA A 5 -23.78 -21.56 21.82
C ALA A 5 -22.50 -22.42 21.84
N ALA A 6 -21.43 -21.75 22.25
CA ALA A 6 -20.24 -22.14 23.02
C ALA A 6 -19.92 -23.65 23.22
N LYS A 7 -18.73 -24.05 22.75
CA LYS A 7 -18.03 -25.26 23.23
C LYS A 7 -16.97 -24.89 24.28
N ASP A 8 -17.39 -25.11 25.52
CA ASP A 8 -16.69 -25.83 26.59
C ASP A 8 -15.22 -25.48 26.92
N TRP A 9 -15.07 -24.62 27.92
CA TRP A 9 -13.86 -24.48 28.73
C TRP A 9 -13.91 -25.48 29.90
N ARG A 10 -12.98 -26.44 29.95
CA ARG A 10 -12.30 -27.00 31.16
C ARG A 10 -11.83 -28.44 30.91
N ARG A 11 -10.51 -28.65 30.88
CA ARG A 11 -9.84 -29.84 31.47
C ARG A 11 -8.32 -29.62 31.54
N CYS A 12 -7.87 -28.99 32.63
CA CYS A 12 -6.49 -29.10 33.11
C CYS A 12 -6.54 -29.92 34.40
N TRP A 13 -6.04 -31.15 34.37
CA TRP A 13 -5.78 -31.95 35.57
C TRP A 13 -4.29 -32.25 35.70
N ARG A 14 -3.81 -32.14 36.95
CA ARG A 14 -2.42 -32.23 37.40
C ARG A 14 -1.91 -33.67 37.37
N GLN A 15 -0.59 -33.82 37.19
CA GLN A 15 0.23 -34.68 38.07
C GLN A 15 1.70 -34.21 38.05
N HIS A 16 2.26 -34.12 39.26
CA HIS A 16 3.66 -33.84 39.64
C HIS A 16 4.21 -32.42 39.45
N GLY A 17 4.56 -31.83 40.61
CA GLY A 17 4.92 -30.43 40.77
C GLY A 17 6.22 -30.03 40.07
N ARG A 18 6.15 -28.90 39.36
CA ARG A 18 7.17 -27.86 39.23
C ARG A 18 6.51 -26.60 38.62
N ARG A 19 7.02 -25.42 38.99
CA ARG A 19 6.44 -24.08 38.76
C ARG A 19 6.10 -23.82 37.27
N LEU A 20 4.96 -23.16 37.03
CA LEU A 20 4.55 -22.67 35.72
C LEU A 20 5.30 -21.38 35.37
N GLY A 21 6.16 -21.43 34.35
CA GLY A 21 6.44 -20.27 33.51
C GLY A 21 5.34 -20.14 32.44
N PRO A 22 5.12 -18.95 31.84
CA PRO A 22 4.12 -18.80 30.79
C PRO A 22 4.49 -19.67 29.59
N CYS A 23 3.52 -20.49 29.16
CA CYS A 23 3.56 -21.23 27.90
C CYS A 23 3.49 -20.21 26.76
N LEU A 24 4.64 -19.67 26.36
CA LEU A 24 4.78 -19.00 25.07
C LEU A 24 4.56 -20.07 24.01
N GLN A 25 3.36 -20.11 23.48
CA GLN A 25 3.05 -20.88 22.29
C GLN A 25 3.86 -20.27 21.16
N GLN A 26 5.05 -20.81 20.93
CA GLN A 26 5.92 -20.47 19.82
C GLN A 26 5.13 -20.83 18.55
N VAL A 27 4.54 -19.81 17.93
CA VAL A 27 4.05 -19.91 16.55
C VAL A 27 5.30 -20.16 15.71
N ARG A 28 5.52 -21.43 15.34
CA ARG A 28 6.52 -21.79 14.35
C ARG A 28 6.07 -21.13 13.04
N VAL A 29 6.77 -20.06 12.66
CA VAL A 29 6.69 -19.53 11.30
C VAL A 29 7.34 -20.60 10.42
N THR A 30 6.51 -21.37 9.72
CA THR A 30 7.00 -22.27 8.68
C THR A 30 7.56 -21.41 7.55
N GLU A 31 8.87 -21.47 7.35
CA GLU A 31 9.49 -21.01 6.12
C GLU A 31 8.92 -21.80 4.95
N GLY A 32 8.31 -21.09 3.99
CA GLY A 32 7.78 -21.67 2.76
C GLY A 32 6.31 -21.38 2.53
N ALA A 33 5.92 -20.10 2.45
CA ALA A 33 4.66 -19.77 1.79
C ALA A 33 4.82 -20.09 0.29
N SER A 34 3.94 -20.93 -0.24
CA SER A 34 3.93 -21.25 -1.67
C SER A 34 3.53 -20.00 -2.47
N MET A 35 4.01 -19.84 -3.71
CA MET A 35 3.56 -18.74 -4.59
C MET A 35 2.02 -18.72 -4.77
N ALA A 36 1.34 -19.85 -4.59
CA ALA A 36 -0.12 -19.92 -4.64
C ALA A 36 -0.79 -19.28 -3.41
N GLU A 37 -0.18 -19.34 -2.22
CA GLU A 37 -0.69 -18.74 -0.99
C GLU A 37 -0.46 -17.22 -0.90
N ASP A 38 0.64 -16.73 -1.48
CA ASP A 38 0.90 -15.27 -1.56
C ASP A 38 0.00 -14.59 -2.60
N ASN A 39 -0.49 -15.37 -3.57
CA ASN A 39 -1.43 -14.94 -4.62
C ASN A 39 -2.89 -15.00 -4.20
N ASP A 40 -3.21 -15.55 -3.02
CA ASP A 40 -4.58 -15.62 -2.56
C ASP A 40 -5.09 -14.20 -2.23
N PRO A 41 -6.02 -13.67 -3.04
CA PRO A 41 -6.53 -12.33 -2.87
C PRO A 41 -7.58 -12.26 -1.72
N LEU A 42 -7.88 -13.38 -1.06
CA LEU A 42 -8.76 -13.47 0.11
C LEU A 42 -8.00 -13.79 1.41
N ARG A 43 -6.67 -14.00 1.34
CA ARG A 43 -5.88 -14.23 2.54
C ARG A 43 -5.97 -13.02 3.47
N PRO A 44 -6.32 -13.21 4.75
CA PRO A 44 -6.26 -12.15 5.74
C PRO A 44 -4.82 -11.64 5.86
N ARG A 45 -4.57 -10.43 5.35
CA ARG A 45 -3.27 -9.76 5.51
C ARG A 45 -3.25 -9.07 6.86
N PRO A 46 -2.17 -9.21 7.66
CA PRO A 46 -2.11 -8.58 8.96
C PRO A 46 -2.08 -7.05 8.78
N THR A 47 -2.82 -6.34 9.62
CA THR A 47 -2.81 -4.86 9.60
C THR A 47 -1.43 -4.28 9.88
N GLN A 48 -0.57 -5.02 10.59
CA GLN A 48 0.82 -4.67 10.88
C GLN A 48 1.76 -5.82 10.51
N ASP A 49 2.89 -5.52 9.85
CA ASP A 49 3.90 -6.53 9.50
C ASP A 49 5.02 -6.68 10.54
N SER A 50 5.98 -7.56 10.26
CA SER A 50 7.13 -7.84 11.12
C SER A 50 8.06 -6.64 11.35
N ARG A 51 8.03 -5.63 10.46
CA ARG A 51 8.79 -4.38 10.58
C ARG A 51 8.04 -3.32 11.39
N ARG A 52 6.85 -3.65 11.90
CA ARG A 52 5.90 -2.74 12.55
C ARG A 52 5.26 -1.72 11.62
N PHE A 53 5.36 -1.92 10.31
CA PHE A 53 4.67 -1.07 9.34
C PHE A 53 3.21 -1.46 9.26
N PHE A 54 2.35 -0.45 9.15
CA PHE A 54 0.94 -0.65 8.99
C PHE A 54 0.57 -0.67 7.51
N MET A 55 -0.38 -1.55 7.18
CA MET A 55 -1.06 -1.53 5.91
C MET A 55 -1.88 -0.25 5.79
N LEU A 56 -1.72 0.49 4.68
CA LEU A 56 -2.55 1.63 4.33
C LEU A 56 -4.02 1.21 4.38
N PRO A 57 -4.95 2.00 4.95
CA PRO A 57 -6.36 1.66 4.95
C PRO A 57 -6.86 1.40 3.52
N GLN A 58 -7.51 0.25 3.32
CA GLN A 58 -7.94 -0.21 2.00
C GLN A 58 -9.27 0.46 1.62
N ALA A 59 -9.18 1.54 0.86
CA ALA A 59 -10.31 2.30 0.28
C ALA A 59 -11.40 2.76 1.27
N PRO A 60 -11.08 3.65 2.24
CA PRO A 60 -12.09 4.34 3.03
C PRO A 60 -13.08 5.11 2.13
N ILE A 61 -14.38 4.98 2.40
CA ILE A 61 -15.43 5.58 1.53
C ILE A 61 -15.34 7.12 1.46
N ASP A 62 -14.80 7.75 2.50
CA ASP A 62 -14.64 9.21 2.60
C ASP A 62 -13.17 9.69 2.50
N SER A 63 -12.23 8.83 2.10
CA SER A 63 -10.83 9.26 1.93
C SER A 63 -10.58 9.94 0.59
N GLY A 64 -9.59 10.83 0.57
CA GLY A 64 -9.10 11.48 -0.65
C GLY A 64 -8.36 10.57 -1.62
N TYR A 65 -8.28 9.27 -1.32
CA TYR A 65 -7.57 8.28 -2.12
C TYR A 65 -8.36 6.98 -2.22
N TYR A 66 -8.02 6.19 -3.23
CA TYR A 66 -8.37 4.79 -3.36
C TYR A 66 -7.09 3.97 -3.55
N VAL A 67 -7.15 2.68 -3.23
CA VAL A 67 -6.00 1.80 -3.39
C VAL A 67 -6.15 1.01 -4.67
N TYR A 68 -5.10 1.02 -5.48
CA TYR A 68 -4.86 0.04 -6.53
C TYR A 68 -3.49 -0.60 -6.31
N GLY A 69 -3.19 -1.62 -7.08
CA GLY A 69 -1.91 -2.31 -6.99
C GLY A 69 -2.07 -3.65 -7.67
N LYS A 70 -1.01 -4.13 -8.30
CA LYS A 70 -1.06 -5.41 -9.01
C LYS A 70 0.02 -6.34 -8.50
N LEU A 71 -0.39 -7.51 -8.04
CA LEU A 71 0.51 -8.61 -7.69
C LEU A 71 0.28 -9.72 -8.72
N TYR A 72 1.32 -10.03 -9.51
CA TYR A 72 1.27 -10.97 -10.64
C TYR A 72 0.16 -10.69 -11.68
N GLY A 73 -0.13 -9.41 -11.91
CA GLY A 73 -1.13 -8.98 -12.90
C GLY A 73 -2.55 -8.81 -12.34
N GLU A 74 -2.82 -9.36 -11.15
CA GLU A 74 -4.11 -9.30 -10.46
C GLU A 74 -4.15 -8.21 -9.39
N LEU A 75 -5.35 -7.77 -8.97
CA LEU A 75 -5.49 -6.79 -7.89
C LEU A 75 -4.82 -7.29 -6.61
N ALA A 76 -3.85 -6.51 -6.11
CA ALA A 76 -3.03 -6.86 -4.96
C ALA A 76 -3.81 -6.95 -3.63
N LYS A 77 -4.99 -6.30 -3.54
CA LYS A 77 -5.86 -6.27 -2.35
C LYS A 77 -5.06 -6.09 -1.04
N GLY A 78 -4.26 -5.03 -0.99
CA GLY A 78 -3.44 -4.73 0.19
C GLY A 78 -2.03 -5.30 0.19
N ALA A 79 -1.63 -6.15 -0.78
CA ALA A 79 -0.32 -6.82 -0.75
C ALA A 79 0.85 -5.86 -0.64
N TYR A 80 0.79 -4.79 -1.42
CA TYR A 80 1.85 -3.79 -1.53
C TYR A 80 1.63 -2.59 -0.62
N GLN A 81 0.73 -2.66 0.36
CA GLN A 81 0.25 -1.46 1.04
C GLN A 81 0.95 -1.19 2.38
N TYR A 82 2.09 -1.83 2.65
CA TYR A 82 2.83 -1.62 3.89
C TYR A 82 3.77 -0.42 3.74
N ALA A 83 3.43 0.65 4.44
CA ALA A 83 4.13 1.92 4.37
C ALA A 83 5.04 2.13 5.59
N HIS A 84 6.23 2.68 5.35
CA HIS A 84 7.00 3.30 6.42
C HIS A 84 6.15 4.43 7.05
N PRO A 85 6.25 4.71 8.36
CA PRO A 85 5.47 5.79 8.99
C PRO A 85 5.52 7.13 8.25
N THR A 86 6.69 7.56 7.79
CA THR A 86 6.86 8.77 6.96
C THR A 86 6.04 8.73 5.67
N MET A 87 5.99 7.58 5.00
CA MET A 87 5.20 7.41 3.77
C MET A 87 3.71 7.41 4.08
N MET A 88 3.29 6.69 5.13
CA MET A 88 1.90 6.68 5.60
C MET A 88 1.40 8.11 5.87
N THR A 89 2.14 8.88 6.66
CA THR A 89 1.77 10.27 6.99
C THR A 89 1.76 11.17 5.77
N SER A 90 2.70 10.97 4.83
CA SER A 90 2.77 11.75 3.59
C SER A 90 1.56 11.49 2.69
N ILE A 91 1.20 10.23 2.47
CA ILE A 91 0.02 9.85 1.66
C ILE A 91 -1.25 10.44 2.28
N LEU A 92 -1.45 10.26 3.59
CA LEU A 92 -2.64 10.76 4.28
C LEU A 92 -2.72 12.30 4.25
N ARG A 93 -1.59 12.99 4.42
CA ARG A 93 -1.55 14.45 4.31
C ARG A 93 -1.88 14.91 2.89
N VAL A 94 -1.25 14.34 1.87
CA VAL A 94 -1.50 14.71 0.47
C VAL A 94 -2.95 14.42 0.08
N ALA A 95 -3.51 13.28 0.49
CA ALA A 95 -4.91 12.96 0.23
C ALA A 95 -5.87 13.98 0.86
N PHE A 96 -5.58 14.42 2.09
CA PHE A 96 -6.38 15.45 2.77
C PHE A 96 -6.31 16.79 2.04
N GLU A 97 -5.12 17.25 1.67
CA GLU A 97 -4.92 18.51 0.94
C GLU A 97 -5.55 18.47 -0.46
N TRP A 98 -5.48 17.32 -1.12
CA TRP A 98 -6.08 17.12 -2.42
C TRP A 98 -7.61 17.28 -2.37
N GLN A 99 -8.28 16.73 -1.36
CA GLN A 99 -9.74 16.85 -1.20
C GLN A 99 -10.24 18.29 -1.04
N VAL A 100 -9.37 19.21 -0.61
CA VAL A 100 -9.72 20.63 -0.51
C VAL A 100 -9.86 21.28 -1.88
N ILE A 101 -9.08 20.83 -2.86
CA ILE A 101 -8.97 21.46 -4.18
C ILE A 101 -9.61 20.65 -5.31
N ASP A 102 -9.86 19.36 -5.09
CA ASP A 102 -10.40 18.46 -6.09
C ASP A 102 -11.30 17.38 -5.46
N LYS A 103 -12.37 17.01 -6.18
CA LYS A 103 -13.34 16.00 -5.72
C LYS A 103 -12.93 14.57 -6.09
N ARG A 104 -12.03 14.39 -7.06
CA ARG A 104 -11.53 13.09 -7.48
C ARG A 104 -10.65 12.50 -6.39
N ARG A 105 -10.65 11.18 -6.23
CA ARG A 105 -9.72 10.50 -5.33
C ARG A 105 -8.40 10.19 -6.06
N ILE A 106 -7.28 10.23 -5.33
CA ILE A 106 -5.97 9.85 -5.87
C ILE A 106 -5.80 8.33 -5.83
N GLY A 107 -5.25 7.75 -6.90
CA GLY A 107 -4.96 6.31 -6.92
C GLY A 107 -3.61 6.04 -6.26
N ILE A 108 -3.59 5.30 -5.15
CA ILE A 108 -2.37 4.85 -4.49
C ILE A 108 -2.06 3.42 -4.92
N GLY A 109 -0.93 3.23 -5.57
CA GLY A 109 -0.40 1.98 -6.09
C GLY A 109 0.52 1.26 -5.12
N ASP A 110 1.54 0.59 -5.65
CA ASP A 110 2.40 -0.29 -4.86
C ASP A 110 3.34 0.51 -3.92
N ILE A 111 3.46 0.10 -2.65
CA ILE A 111 4.35 0.71 -1.62
C ILE A 111 5.45 -0.27 -1.20
N SER A 112 5.09 -1.30 -0.42
CA SER A 112 5.95 -2.46 -0.16
C SER A 112 5.13 -3.67 0.29
N MET A 113 5.67 -4.85 0.07
CA MET A 113 5.10 -6.10 0.59
C MET A 113 5.38 -6.26 2.10
N ALA A 114 4.54 -7.04 2.79
CA ALA A 114 4.73 -7.37 4.21
C ALA A 114 6.14 -7.95 4.44
N GLY A 115 6.89 -7.38 5.38
CA GLY A 115 8.27 -7.80 5.67
C GLY A 115 9.32 -7.34 4.66
N GLY A 116 8.94 -6.66 3.58
CA GLY A 116 9.85 -6.10 2.58
C GLY A 116 10.60 -7.08 1.67
N PRO A 117 10.03 -8.23 1.24
CA PRO A 117 10.67 -9.07 0.23
C PRO A 117 10.86 -8.28 -1.08
N LYS A 118 11.78 -8.73 -1.93
CA LYS A 118 11.95 -8.12 -3.26
C LYS A 118 10.69 -8.40 -4.08
N PRO A 119 10.01 -7.37 -4.61
CA PRO A 119 8.89 -7.59 -5.50
C PRO A 119 9.33 -8.34 -6.77
N PRO A 120 8.47 -9.21 -7.34
CA PRO A 120 8.76 -9.88 -8.60
C PRO A 120 8.80 -8.92 -9.80
N ASN A 121 8.03 -7.84 -9.74
CA ASN A 121 7.76 -6.89 -10.82
C ASN A 121 8.48 -5.54 -10.69
N HIS A 122 9.13 -5.27 -9.54
CA HIS A 122 9.75 -3.98 -9.25
C HIS A 122 11.18 -4.15 -8.75
N GLN A 123 12.06 -3.18 -9.06
CA GLN A 123 13.42 -3.17 -8.55
C GLN A 123 13.51 -2.55 -7.13
N SER A 124 12.56 -1.67 -6.77
CA SER A 124 12.44 -0.98 -5.48
C SER A 124 11.23 -1.51 -4.66
N HIS A 125 10.54 -0.67 -3.88
CA HIS A 125 9.34 -1.02 -3.09
C HIS A 125 9.58 -2.06 -1.98
N ARG A 126 10.73 -1.97 -1.31
CA ARG A 126 11.11 -2.93 -0.25
C ARG A 126 11.01 -2.34 1.14
N ASN A 127 11.30 -1.06 1.30
CA ASN A 127 11.45 -0.43 2.61
C ASN A 127 10.24 0.43 3.03
N GLY A 128 9.19 0.47 2.21
CA GLY A 128 7.98 1.25 2.48
C GLY A 128 8.15 2.76 2.31
N LEU A 129 9.26 3.22 1.72
CA LEU A 129 9.54 4.64 1.43
C LEU A 129 9.37 5.00 -0.05
N GLN A 130 8.92 4.05 -0.87
CA GLN A 130 8.52 4.27 -2.26
C GLN A 130 7.03 4.03 -2.43
N VAL A 131 6.38 4.77 -3.32
CA VAL A 131 4.98 4.56 -3.70
C VAL A 131 4.78 4.90 -5.18
N ASP A 132 3.97 4.11 -5.87
CA ASP A 132 3.48 4.44 -7.21
C ASP A 132 2.10 5.10 -7.10
N ILE A 133 1.84 6.17 -7.86
CA ILE A 133 0.56 6.88 -7.87
C ILE A 133 0.08 7.02 -9.31
N ARG A 134 -1.22 6.81 -9.52
CA ARG A 134 -1.83 6.99 -10.85
C ARG A 134 -1.85 8.47 -11.27
N PRO A 135 -1.60 8.77 -12.55
CA PRO A 135 -1.92 10.08 -13.10
C PRO A 135 -3.45 10.25 -13.13
N LEU A 136 -3.89 11.50 -13.13
CA LEU A 136 -5.32 11.80 -13.07
C LEU A 136 -5.97 11.69 -14.44
N ARG A 137 -7.22 11.24 -14.44
CA ARG A 137 -8.10 11.27 -15.62
C ARG A 137 -9.01 12.49 -15.58
N LYS A 138 -9.32 13.04 -16.75
CA LYS A 138 -10.26 14.15 -16.94
C LYS A 138 -11.70 13.76 -16.60
N ASP A 139 -12.09 12.52 -16.89
CA ASP A 139 -13.41 11.98 -16.57
C ASP A 139 -13.61 11.63 -15.09
N GLY A 140 -12.54 11.67 -14.29
CA GLY A 140 -12.59 11.39 -12.85
C GLY A 140 -12.79 9.91 -12.50
N LEU A 141 -12.74 8.99 -13.47
CA LEU A 141 -12.84 7.57 -13.21
C LEU A 141 -11.58 7.04 -12.51
N GLU A 142 -11.75 6.04 -11.64
CA GLU A 142 -10.66 5.39 -10.89
C GLU A 142 -9.95 4.30 -11.71
N GLU A 143 -9.65 4.63 -12.96
CA GLU A 143 -9.11 3.74 -13.98
C GLU A 143 -7.66 4.08 -14.33
N PRO A 144 -6.88 3.15 -14.90
CA PRO A 144 -5.54 3.48 -15.37
C PRO A 144 -5.61 4.48 -16.53
N VAL A 145 -4.53 5.26 -16.69
CA VAL A 145 -4.31 6.15 -17.84
C VAL A 145 -2.81 6.33 -18.05
N THR A 146 -2.37 6.39 -19.30
CA THR A 146 -1.02 6.79 -19.68
C THR A 146 -0.99 8.28 -20.06
N TRP A 147 0.16 8.94 -19.94
CA TRP A 147 0.27 10.38 -20.31
C TRP A 147 -0.02 10.67 -21.79
N MET A 148 0.00 9.65 -22.65
CA MET A 148 -0.26 9.74 -24.09
C MET A 148 -1.76 9.74 -24.42
N GLU A 149 -2.60 9.30 -23.49
CA GLU A 149 -4.04 9.17 -23.72
C GLU A 149 -4.75 10.53 -23.59
N SER A 150 -5.80 10.73 -24.37
CA SER A 150 -6.59 11.97 -24.36
C SER A 150 -7.26 12.26 -23.02
N GLN A 151 -7.54 11.22 -22.23
CA GLN A 151 -8.13 11.31 -20.90
C GLN A 151 -7.12 11.75 -19.83
N TYR A 152 -5.81 11.76 -20.10
CA TYR A 152 -4.81 12.21 -19.14
C TYR A 152 -4.99 13.70 -18.82
N ASP A 153 -5.09 14.00 -17.53
CA ASP A 153 -5.14 15.35 -16.99
C ASP A 153 -3.76 15.77 -16.48
N SER A 154 -3.00 16.42 -17.37
CA SER A 154 -1.64 16.87 -17.07
C SER A 154 -1.58 17.94 -15.98
N ALA A 155 -2.51 18.90 -15.99
CA ALA A 155 -2.50 19.99 -15.01
C ALA A 155 -2.77 19.46 -13.60
N SER A 156 -3.74 18.58 -13.45
CA SER A 156 -4.09 17.98 -12.16
C SER A 156 -3.02 17.02 -11.67
N THR A 157 -2.40 16.26 -12.57
CA THR A 157 -1.27 15.38 -12.22
C THR A 157 -0.05 16.20 -11.76
N ALA A 158 0.26 17.31 -12.43
CA ALA A 158 1.31 18.23 -12.00
C ALA A 158 1.01 18.83 -10.62
N LYS A 159 -0.25 19.20 -10.36
CA LYS A 159 -0.67 19.72 -9.05
C LYS A 159 -0.54 18.67 -7.94
N LEU A 160 -0.92 17.42 -8.22
CA LEU A 160 -0.75 16.33 -7.25
C LEU A 160 0.73 16.07 -6.94
N ILE A 161 1.60 16.08 -7.96
CA ILE A 161 3.05 15.98 -7.78
C ILE A 161 3.58 17.13 -6.92
N GLU A 162 3.09 18.36 -7.13
CA GLU A 162 3.45 19.52 -6.31
C GLU A 162 3.06 19.32 -4.84
N LEU A 163 1.89 18.73 -4.54
CA LEU A 163 1.47 18.44 -3.16
C LEU A 163 2.44 17.47 -2.48
N PHE A 164 2.87 16.40 -3.16
CA PHE A 164 3.89 15.50 -2.61
C PHE A 164 5.19 16.23 -2.32
N ARG A 165 5.66 17.09 -3.23
CA ARG A 165 6.88 17.88 -2.99
C ARG A 165 6.75 18.90 -1.86
N THR A 166 5.54 19.41 -1.64
CA THR A 166 5.28 20.42 -0.60
C THR A 166 5.16 19.78 0.77
N PHE A 167 4.51 18.62 0.86
CA PHE A 167 4.11 18.03 2.15
C PHE A 167 4.88 16.76 2.52
N ALA A 168 5.79 16.28 1.68
CA ALA A 168 6.59 15.09 1.94
C ALA A 168 8.08 15.31 1.67
N PRO A 169 8.99 14.58 2.36
CA PRO A 169 10.43 14.70 2.15
C PRO A 169 10.89 13.92 0.91
N VAL A 170 10.41 14.33 -0.28
CA VAL A 170 10.69 13.67 -1.57
C VAL A 170 12.17 13.76 -1.92
N VAL A 171 12.78 12.62 -2.28
CA VAL A 171 14.17 12.52 -2.76
C VAL A 171 14.27 12.15 -4.23
N ARG A 172 13.35 11.32 -4.74
CA ARG A 172 13.27 10.97 -6.16
C ARG A 172 11.81 10.95 -6.58
N LEU A 173 11.58 11.37 -7.82
CA LEU A 173 10.27 11.33 -8.44
C LEU A 173 10.44 10.93 -9.90
N PHE A 174 9.87 9.79 -10.29
CA PHE A 174 9.94 9.32 -11.68
C PHE A 174 8.59 9.43 -12.36
N PHE A 175 8.56 10.03 -13.55
CA PHE A 175 7.38 10.09 -14.41
C PHE A 175 7.78 10.49 -15.82
N ASN A 176 7.11 9.95 -16.84
CA ASN A 176 7.41 10.25 -18.24
C ASN A 176 6.48 11.31 -18.86
N GLY A 177 5.44 11.75 -18.14
CA GLY A 177 4.54 12.79 -18.61
C GLY A 177 5.30 14.10 -18.90
N PRO A 178 5.12 14.70 -20.09
CA PRO A 178 5.90 15.87 -20.49
C PRO A 178 5.46 17.13 -19.73
N GLY A 179 6.39 18.08 -19.57
CA GLY A 179 6.08 19.42 -19.06
C GLY A 179 5.85 19.51 -17.55
N ILE A 180 6.06 18.43 -16.79
CA ILE A 180 6.00 18.46 -15.33
C ILE A 180 7.42 18.67 -14.78
N PRO A 181 7.66 19.72 -13.99
CA PRO A 181 8.98 19.98 -13.45
C PRO A 181 9.36 18.95 -12.36
N PHE A 182 10.66 18.77 -12.13
CA PHE A 182 11.23 17.93 -11.05
C PHE A 182 11.02 16.42 -11.18
N VAL A 183 10.32 15.96 -12.23
CA VAL A 183 10.21 14.54 -12.54
C VAL A 183 11.43 14.07 -13.34
N ILE A 184 11.87 12.85 -13.08
CA ILE A 184 12.96 12.21 -13.80
C ILE A 184 12.34 11.12 -14.71
N PRO A 185 12.49 11.19 -16.03
CA PRO A 185 12.00 10.13 -16.90
C PRO A 185 12.70 8.80 -16.60
N LEU A 186 11.93 7.73 -16.53
CA LEU A 186 12.43 6.38 -16.32
C LEU A 186 11.55 5.37 -17.06
N LYS A 187 12.18 4.35 -17.63
CA LYS A 187 11.46 3.29 -18.35
C LYS A 187 10.31 2.74 -17.50
N ASN A 188 9.15 2.51 -18.12
CA ASN A 188 7.91 1.99 -17.52
C ASN A 188 7.13 2.97 -16.61
N HIS A 189 7.42 4.27 -16.59
CA HIS A 189 6.71 5.28 -15.77
C HIS A 189 5.74 6.15 -16.60
N ASP A 190 5.07 5.53 -17.58
CA ASP A 190 4.13 6.23 -18.46
C ASP A 190 2.70 6.32 -17.89
N ASN A 191 2.36 5.43 -16.96
CA ASN A 191 1.02 5.25 -16.40
C ASN A 191 0.95 5.39 -14.87
N HIS A 192 2.04 5.81 -14.24
CA HIS A 192 2.16 6.14 -12.83
C HIS A 192 3.38 7.03 -12.63
N PHE A 193 3.32 7.89 -11.61
CA PHE A 193 4.52 8.54 -11.09
C PHE A 193 4.96 7.83 -9.80
N HIS A 194 6.25 7.60 -9.70
CA HIS A 194 6.88 6.98 -8.55
C HIS A 194 7.40 8.08 -7.62
N VAL A 195 7.11 7.99 -6.33
CA VAL A 195 7.61 8.90 -5.30
C VAL A 195 8.46 8.12 -4.32
N GLU A 196 9.67 8.60 -4.08
CA GLU A 196 10.53 8.10 -3.02
C GLU A 196 10.79 9.19 -1.99
N LEU A 197 10.71 8.81 -0.72
CA LEU A 197 10.92 9.69 0.42
C LEU A 197 12.25 9.40 1.12
N ARG A 198 12.77 10.42 1.79
CA ARG A 198 13.81 10.24 2.81
C ARG A 198 13.19 9.61 4.06
N GLY A 199 13.87 8.61 4.63
CA GLY A 199 13.48 7.94 5.87
C GLY A 199 14.68 7.39 6.62
#